data_AF-W7QGF6-F1
#
_entry.id   AF-W7QGF6-F1
#
_cell.length_a   1.000
_cell.length_b   1.000
_cell.length_c   1.000
_cell.angle_alpha   90.00
_cell.angle_beta   90.00
_cell.angle_gamma   90.00
#
_symmetry.space_group_name_H-M   'P 1'
#
loop_
_entity.id
_entity.type
_entity.pdbx_description
1 polymer ?
#
loop_
_entity_poly.entity_id
_entity_poly.type
_entity_poly.pdbx_seq_one_letter_code
_entity_poly.pdbx_strand_id
1 'polypeptide(L)' 'MAEYLKVIFPQRREVWLDGEPAAWTQSVCQVDAGWYTVSLAPPQDFAPECQRVEVIDTLPSAPLIVEFTLKEPDP' A
#
# COMPACT_ATOMS: atom_id res chain seq x y z
N MET A 1 -1.21 2.63 18.35
CA MET A 1 0.14 3.23 18.31
C MET A 1 0.35 3.64 16.88
N ALA A 2 0.91 4.83 16.64
CA ALA A 2 1.07 5.34 15.29
C ALA A 2 2.18 4.59 14.56
N GLU A 3 1.77 3.88 13.53
CA GLU A 3 2.61 3.12 12.63
C GLU A 3 2.64 3.78 11.25
N TYR A 4 3.60 3.37 10.42
CA TYR A 4 3.90 3.99 9.15
C TYR A 4 4.00 2.93 8.06
N LEU A 5 3.24 3.12 7.00
CA LEU A 5 3.20 2.27 5.82
C LEU A 5 3.55 3.13 4.60
N LYS A 6 4.33 2.60 3.68
CA LYS A 6 4.61 3.23 2.39
C LYS A 6 4.39 2.22 1.27
N VAL A 7 3.45 2.54 0.39
CA VAL A 7 3.18 1.70 -0.77
C VAL A 7 3.97 2.20 -1.96
N ILE A 8 4.73 1.34 -2.61
CA ILE A 8 5.53 1.65 -3.80
C ILE A 8 4.80 1.09 -5.02
N PHE A 9 4.56 1.97 -5.99
CA PHE A 9 4.03 1.61 -7.29
C PHE A 9 4.62 2.59 -8.32
N PRO A 10 5.01 2.14 -9.53
CA PRO A 10 5.62 2.99 -10.55
C PRO A 10 4.73 4.16 -10.98
N GLN A 11 3.40 4.01 -10.90
CA GLN A 11 2.46 5.09 -11.20
C GLN A 11 1.91 5.71 -9.91
N ARG A 12 1.43 6.96 -10.02
CA ARG A 12 0.70 7.60 -8.92
C ARG A 12 -0.68 6.98 -8.82
N ARG A 13 -0.98 6.35 -7.69
CA ARG A 13 -2.25 5.69 -7.44
C ARG A 13 -2.72 5.90 -6.01
N GLU A 14 -4.02 5.88 -5.80
CA GLU A 14 -4.57 5.89 -4.47
C GLU A 14 -4.41 4.50 -3.84
N VAL A 15 -3.94 4.49 -2.61
CA VAL A 15 -3.74 3.30 -1.78
C VAL A 15 -4.98 3.13 -0.93
N TRP A 16 -5.58 1.95 -1.03
CA TRP A 16 -6.72 1.56 -0.23
C TRP A 16 -6.26 0.61 0.87
N LEU A 17 -6.71 0.86 2.09
CA LEU A 17 -6.50 0.00 3.25
C LEU A 17 -7.86 -0.53 3.69
N ASP A 18 -8.00 -1.84 3.72
CA ASP A 18 -9.27 -2.54 4.04
C ASP A 18 -10.46 -2.06 3.18
N GLY A 19 -10.17 -1.64 1.95
CA GLY A 19 -11.16 -1.16 0.99
C GLY A 19 -11.46 0.34 1.06
N GLU A 20 -10.85 1.08 1.98
CA GLU A 20 -11.04 2.53 2.11
C GLU A 20 -9.81 3.32 1.64
N PRO A 21 -10.00 4.48 0.98
CA PRO A 21 -8.90 5.32 0.53
C PRO A 21 -8.14 5.90 1.72
N ALA A 22 -6.85 5.60 1.81
CA ALA A 22 -6.00 6.00 2.93
C ALA A 22 -4.90 6.97 2.53
N ALA A 23 -4.23 6.71 1.40
CA ALA A 23 -3.06 7.48 0.99
C ALA A 23 -2.80 7.41 -0.52
N TRP A 24 -1.67 7.96 -0.95
CA TRP A 24 -1.16 7.83 -2.31
C TRP A 24 0.10 6.96 -2.33
N THR A 25 0.36 6.29 -3.45
CA THR A 25 1.61 5.57 -3.69
C THR A 25 2.80 6.52 -3.59
N GLN A 26 3.94 5.98 -3.16
CA GLN A 26 5.18 6.68 -2.83
C GLN A 26 5.11 7.67 -1.65
N SER A 27 3.94 7.82 -1.02
CA SER A 27 3.78 8.60 0.21
C SER A 27 3.77 7.70 1.44
N VAL A 28 4.29 8.23 2.55
CA VAL A 28 4.17 7.57 3.86
C VAL A 28 2.79 7.85 4.42
N CYS A 29 2.05 6.79 4.73
CA CYS A 29 0.76 6.80 5.38
C CYS A 29 0.95 6.47 6.86
N GLN A 30 0.31 7.24 7.75
CA GLN A 30 0.26 6.93 9.17
C GLN A 30 -1.01 6.14 9.46
N VAL A 31 -0.87 4.98 10.10
CA VAL A 31 -1.96 4.05 10.46
C VAL A 31 -1.80 3.61 11.91
N ASP A 32 -2.77 2.90 12.45
CA ASP A 32 -2.59 2.24 13.74
C ASP A 32 -1.89 0.89 13.56
N ALA A 33 -1.34 0.36 14.65
CA ALA A 33 -0.78 -0.99 14.62
C ALA A 33 -1.89 -2.03 14.38
N GLY A 34 -1.71 -2.90 13.39
CA GLY A 34 -2.71 -3.89 13.05
C GLY A 34 -2.50 -4.55 11.69
N TRP A 35 -3.45 -5.42 11.34
CA TRP A 35 -3.49 -6.08 10.05
C TRP A 35 -4.30 -5.25 9.08
N TYR A 36 -3.72 -4.93 7.93
CA TYR A 36 -4.36 -4.19 6.87
C TYR A 36 -4.34 -4.97 5.56
N THR A 37 -5.45 -4.89 4.82
CA THR A 37 -5.49 -5.33 3.43
C THR A 37 -5.15 -4.16 2.53
N VAL A 38 -3.91 -4.12 2.04
CA VAL A 38 -3.43 -3.08 1.13
C VAL A 38 -3.83 -3.43 -0.29
N SER A 39 -4.49 -2.50 -0.97
CA SER A 39 -4.76 -2.57 -2.41
C SER A 39 -4.58 -1.19 -3.05
N LEU A 40 -4.68 -1.12 -4.36
CA LEU A 40 -4.66 0.16 -5.08
C LEU A 40 -6.01 0.42 -5.73
N ALA A 41 -6.34 1.70 -5.93
CA ALA A 41 -7.54 2.10 -6.65
C ALA A 41 -7.55 1.58 -8.10
N PRO A 42 -8.73 1.38 -8.72
CA PRO A 42 -8.85 0.93 -10.10
C PRO A 42 -8.17 1.84 -11.14
N PRO A 43 -7.94 1.40 -12.39
CA PRO A 43 -7.98 0.01 -12.90
C PRO A 43 -7.08 -1.00 -12.17
N GLN A 44 -7.39 -2.30 -12.29
CA GLN A 44 -6.61 -3.41 -11.70
C GLN A 44 -5.44 -3.85 -12.59
N ASP A 45 -4.69 -2.89 -13.13
CA ASP A 45 -3.47 -3.08 -13.92
C ASP A 45 -2.22 -3.30 -13.06
N PHE A 46 -2.38 -3.75 -11.82
CA PHE A 46 -1.31 -3.93 -10.86
C PHE A 46 -1.36 -5.31 -10.22
N ALA A 47 -0.20 -5.82 -9.83
CA ALA A 47 -0.01 -7.08 -9.15
C ALA A 47 0.86 -6.89 -7.89
N PRO A 48 0.59 -7.64 -6.82
CA PRO A 48 -0.62 -8.44 -6.60
C PRO A 48 -1.89 -7.56 -6.49
N GLU A 49 -3.09 -8.15 -6.55
CA GLU A 49 -4.35 -7.37 -6.47
C GLU A 49 -4.60 -6.78 -5.08
N CYS A 50 -4.15 -7.48 -4.05
CA CYS A 50 -4.10 -7.00 -2.68
C CYS A 50 -2.99 -7.72 -1.91
N GLN A 51 -2.50 -7.09 -0.85
CA GLN A 51 -1.51 -7.65 0.07
C GLN A 51 -2.01 -7.46 1.49
N ARG A 52 -2.12 -8.56 2.23
CA ARG A 52 -2.41 -8.49 3.65
C ARG A 52 -1.09 -8.37 4.41
N VAL A 53 -0.92 -7.27 5.12
CA VAL A 53 0.31 -6.97 5.88
C VAL A 53 -0.02 -6.62 7.32
N GLU A 54 0.87 -7.01 8.22
CA GLU A 54 0.84 -6.55 9.61
C GLU A 54 1.73 -5.32 9.72
N VAL A 55 1.13 -4.19 10.08
CA VAL A 55 1.85 -2.95 10.32
C VAL A 55 2.07 -2.84 11.82
N ILE A 56 3.30 -3.11 12.25
CA ILE A 56 3.73 -3.07 13.66
C ILE A 56 5.24 -2.79 13.71
N ASP A 57 5.69 -2.11 14.77
CA ASP A 57 7.10 -1.76 14.99
C ASP A 57 7.74 -0.95 13.84
N THR A 58 6.97 -0.05 13.24
CA THR A 58 7.37 0.83 12.14
C THR A 58 7.59 2.27 12.62
N LEU A 59 8.44 3.00 11.89
CA LEU A 59 8.79 4.38 12.21
C LEU A 59 8.60 5.28 10.99
N PRO A 60 8.44 6.62 11.16
CA PRO A 60 8.34 7.51 10.01
C PRO A 60 9.59 7.50 9.12
N SER A 61 10.76 7.21 9.72
CA SER A 61 12.03 7.02 9.02
C SER A 61 12.24 5.61 8.46
N ALA A 62 11.44 4.64 8.93
CA ALA A 62 11.48 3.24 8.51
C ALA A 62 10.06 2.67 8.43
N PRO A 63 9.24 3.13 7.46
CA PRO A 63 7.89 2.62 7.29
C PRO A 63 7.91 1.21 6.71
N LEU A 64 6.83 0.45 6.93
CA LEU A 64 6.63 -0.81 6.23
C LEU A 64 6.48 -0.54 4.73
N ILE A 65 7.33 -1.14 3.91
CA ILE A 65 7.29 -0.98 2.47
C ILE A 65 6.43 -2.09 1.87
N VAL A 66 5.41 -1.70 1.10
CA VAL A 66 4.58 -2.65 0.33
C VAL A 66 4.69 -2.30 -1.14
N GLU A 67 5.18 -3.24 -1.94
CA GLU A 67 5.49 -3.00 -3.34
C GLU A 67 4.45 -3.64 -4.24
N PHE A 68 3.96 -2.85 -5.20
CA PHE A 68 3.12 -3.32 -6.29
C PHE A 68 3.85 -3.07 -7.61
N THR A 69 3.64 -3.96 -8.57
CA THR A 69 4.15 -3.83 -9.94
C THR A 69 3.01 -3.68 -10.91
N LEU A 70 3.24 -3.05 -12.05
CA LEU A 70 2.27 -3.09 -13.15
C LEU A 70 2.13 -4.53 -13.61
N LYS A 71 0.90 -4.97 -13.85
CA LYS A 71 0.65 -6.18 -14.62
C LYS A 71 1.15 -5.89 -16.04
N GLU A 72 1.98 -6.78 -16.58
CA GLU A 72 2.26 -6.75 -18.00
C GLU A 72 0.93 -6.91 -18.75
N PRO A 73 0.68 -6.12 -19.81
CA PRO A 73 -0.47 -6.38 -20.67
C PRO A 73 -0.31 -7.80 -21.23
N ASP A 74 -1.36 -8.61 -21.10
CA ASP A 74 -1.42 -9.93 -21.74
C ASP A 74 -1.17 -9.73 -23.26
N PRO A 75 -0.21 -10.45 -23.86
CA PRO A 75 0.28 -10.19 -25.22
C PRO A 75 -0.75 -10.44 -26.33
#